data_AF-A0A9P6UJB5-F1
#
_entry.id   AF-A0A9P6UJB5-F1
#
_cell.length_a   1.000
_cell.length_b   1.000
_cell.length_c   1.000
_cell.angle_alpha   90.00
_cell.angle_beta   90.00
_cell.angle_gamma   90.00
#
_symmetry.space_group_name_H-M   'P 1'
#
loop_
_entity.id
_entity.type
_entity.pdbx_description
1 polymer ?
#
loop_
_entity_poly.entity_id
_entity_poly.type
_entity_poly.pdbx_seq_one_letter_code
_entity_poly.pdbx_strand_id
1 'polypeptide(L)'
;MSVGGRLSDSMSPYNALIMFGFLSRQCPRLQELYLRRGLLDLSFKGGLCLLTRLQELERIQITTRSDYELDDQALFWLRKNPSKMEHVNYPLLKLKTRRDLQNWTHRLPGLEESVSSRWARVIKDGQSVGVDLRNVGLREDLLEWMTERYGPCKMPTWPKLEFFSIETNERGNTSETGLRKLEAFVAKVRPNAKIHIRHSPRDPLLTTLQQH
;
A
#
# COMPACT_ATOMS: atom_id res chain seq x y z
N MET A 1 30.16 2.42 -16.40
CA MET A 1 29.07 1.89 -17.24
C MET A 1 27.85 1.66 -16.36
N SER A 2 26.95 2.64 -16.27
CA SER A 2 25.63 2.45 -15.66
C SER A 2 24.69 1.99 -16.77
N VAL A 3 24.30 0.71 -16.74
CA VAL A 3 23.24 0.19 -17.61
C VAL A 3 21.92 0.72 -17.05
N GLY A 4 21.65 2.00 -17.35
CA GLY A 4 20.44 2.71 -16.99
C GLY A 4 19.31 2.33 -17.93
N GLY A 5 18.95 1.05 -17.94
CA GLY A 5 17.66 0.63 -18.48
C GLY A 5 16.59 1.25 -17.60
N ARG A 6 16.02 2.37 -18.04
CA ARG A 6 14.71 2.86 -17.58
C ARG A 6 13.69 1.76 -17.91
N LEU A 7 13.65 0.68 -17.13
CA LEU A 7 12.47 -0.15 -17.02
C LEU A 7 11.37 0.83 -16.65
N SER A 8 10.49 1.07 -17.61
CA SER A 8 9.57 2.18 -17.60
C SER A 8 8.85 2.26 -16.25
N ASP A 9 9.06 3.35 -15.53
CA ASP A 9 8.31 3.72 -14.31
C ASP A 9 6.78 3.84 -14.56
N SER A 10 6.30 3.55 -15.78
CA SER A 10 4.89 3.30 -16.12
C SER A 10 4.32 2.03 -15.49
N MET A 11 5.11 1.36 -14.66
CA MET A 11 4.78 0.17 -13.92
C MET A 11 3.67 0.44 -12.89
N SER A 12 2.46 0.20 -13.38
CA SER A 12 1.12 0.32 -12.84
C SER A 12 0.93 0.12 -11.32
N PRO A 13 -0.09 0.76 -10.69
CA PRO A 13 -0.52 0.56 -9.30
C PRO A 13 -0.48 -0.90 -8.78
N TYR A 14 -0.69 -1.89 -9.65
CA TYR A 14 -0.61 -3.33 -9.30
C TYR A 14 0.72 -3.78 -8.71
N ASN A 15 1.82 -3.10 -9.04
CA ASN A 15 3.13 -3.45 -8.49
C ASN A 15 3.24 -3.16 -7.00
N ALA A 16 2.45 -2.22 -6.48
CA ALA A 16 2.38 -1.95 -5.05
C ALA A 16 1.73 -3.13 -4.32
N LEU A 17 0.60 -3.61 -4.83
CA LEU A 17 -0.16 -4.71 -4.22
C LEU A 17 0.66 -6.01 -4.18
N ILE A 18 1.34 -6.36 -5.29
CA ILE A 18 2.24 -7.53 -5.34
C ILE A 18 3.37 -7.40 -4.32
N MET A 19 4.02 -6.25 -4.27
CA MET A 19 5.13 -6.00 -3.36
C MET A 19 4.69 -6.07 -1.90
N PHE A 20 3.62 -5.39 -1.50
CA PHE A 20 3.14 -5.43 -0.12
C PHE A 20 2.59 -6.80 0.27
N GLY A 21 1.90 -7.49 -0.64
CA GLY A 21 1.46 -8.88 -0.43
C GLY A 21 2.65 -9.80 -0.18
N PHE A 22 3.69 -9.71 -1.02
CA PHE A 22 4.91 -10.50 -0.86
C PHE A 22 5.61 -10.20 0.47
N LEU A 23 5.85 -8.92 0.77
CA LEU A 23 6.48 -8.50 2.04
C LEU A 23 5.70 -9.03 3.23
N SER A 24 4.37 -8.87 3.23
CA SER A 24 3.50 -9.27 4.34
C SER A 24 3.57 -10.76 4.68
N ARG A 25 3.82 -11.62 3.69
CA ARG A 25 3.88 -13.08 3.87
C ARG A 25 5.29 -13.60 4.09
N GLN A 26 6.26 -13.05 3.37
CA GLN A 26 7.62 -13.60 3.31
C GLN A 26 8.60 -12.94 4.28
N CYS A 27 8.25 -11.75 4.80
CA CYS A 27 9.12 -11.00 5.68
C CYS A 27 8.43 -10.67 7.02
N PRO A 28 7.89 -11.66 7.78
CA PRO A 28 7.10 -11.38 8.98
C PRO A 28 7.87 -10.65 10.10
N ARG A 29 9.20 -10.72 10.06
CA ARG A 29 10.12 -10.05 11.00
C ARG A 29 10.68 -8.73 10.47
N LEU A 30 10.15 -8.19 9.38
CA LEU A 30 10.59 -6.90 8.84
C LEU A 30 10.30 -5.79 9.85
N GLN A 31 11.35 -5.08 10.27
CA GLN A 31 11.26 -3.96 11.23
C GLN A 31 11.18 -2.60 10.54
N GLU A 32 11.88 -2.44 9.42
CA GLU A 32 11.99 -1.18 8.72
C GLU A 32 11.68 -1.35 7.23
N LEU A 33 10.79 -0.50 6.71
CA LEU A 33 10.42 -0.46 5.31
C LEU A 33 10.69 0.93 4.74
N TYR A 34 11.69 1.01 3.86
CA TYR A 34 12.01 2.20 3.08
C TYR A 34 11.64 1.98 1.62
N LEU A 35 10.72 2.79 1.11
CA LEU A 35 10.19 2.66 -0.23
C LEU A 35 10.31 3.97 -0.99
N ARG A 36 11.02 3.96 -2.12
CA ARG A 36 11.12 5.11 -3.02
C ARG A 36 10.67 4.70 -4.42
N ARG A 37 9.52 5.20 -4.88
CA ARG A 37 8.98 4.88 -6.22
C ARG A 37 8.43 6.12 -6.91
N GLY A 38 8.43 6.13 -8.24
CA GLY A 38 7.81 7.22 -9.01
C GLY A 38 6.31 7.30 -8.75
N LEU A 39 5.61 6.21 -9.05
CA LEU A 39 4.18 6.08 -8.83
C LEU A 39 3.93 4.97 -7.81
N LEU A 40 3.14 5.27 -6.79
CA LEU A 40 2.74 4.31 -5.78
C LEU A 40 1.26 4.55 -5.44
N ASP A 41 0.46 3.50 -5.54
CA ASP A 41 -0.92 3.53 -5.08
C ASP A 41 -0.95 3.41 -3.55
N LEU A 42 -1.29 4.52 -2.89
CA LEU A 42 -1.42 4.58 -1.44
C LEU A 42 -2.82 4.20 -0.94
N SER A 43 -3.77 3.97 -1.87
CA SER A 43 -5.12 3.55 -1.53
C SER A 43 -5.16 2.13 -0.97
N PHE A 44 -6.34 1.72 -0.52
CA PHE A 44 -6.60 0.33 -0.15
C PHE A 44 -6.26 -0.67 -1.28
N LYS A 45 -6.50 -0.31 -2.54
CA LYS A 45 -6.22 -1.18 -3.70
C LYS A 45 -4.73 -1.37 -3.94
N GLY A 46 -3.94 -0.37 -3.55
CA GLY A 46 -2.49 -0.42 -3.58
C GLY A 46 -1.90 -1.45 -2.61
N GLY A 47 -2.67 -1.95 -1.63
CA GLY A 47 -2.25 -3.04 -0.74
C GLY A 47 -1.43 -2.60 0.46
N LEU A 48 -1.31 -1.30 0.74
CA LEU A 48 -0.56 -0.79 1.90
C LEU A 48 -1.11 -1.35 3.22
N CYS A 49 -2.41 -1.65 3.26
CA CYS A 49 -3.08 -2.30 4.39
C CYS A 49 -2.51 -3.68 4.76
N LEU A 50 -1.91 -4.40 3.81
CA LEU A 50 -1.32 -5.72 4.03
C LEU A 50 -0.10 -5.67 4.97
N LEU A 51 0.54 -4.51 5.10
CA LEU A 51 1.63 -4.29 6.05
C LEU A 51 1.20 -4.46 7.52
N THR A 52 -0.10 -4.45 7.81
CA THR A 52 -0.62 -4.77 9.16
C THR A 52 -0.30 -6.19 9.63
N ARG A 53 0.08 -7.10 8.72
CA ARG A 53 0.52 -8.46 9.05
C ARG A 53 1.97 -8.51 9.56
N LEU A 54 2.76 -7.44 9.37
CA LEU A 54 4.15 -7.34 9.80
C LEU A 54 4.23 -6.87 11.25
N GLN A 55 4.20 -7.82 12.18
CA GLN A 55 4.04 -7.55 13.62
C GLN A 55 5.23 -6.78 14.21
N GLU A 56 6.42 -7.04 13.70
CA GLU A 56 7.67 -6.41 14.13
C GLU A 56 7.96 -5.10 13.37
N LEU A 57 7.08 -4.65 12.48
CA LEU A 57 7.31 -3.44 11.70
C LEU A 57 7.17 -2.20 12.58
N GLU A 58 8.30 -1.52 12.76
CA GLU A 58 8.48 -0.34 13.59
C GLU A 58 8.54 0.94 12.73
N ARG A 59 9.10 0.86 11.52
CA ARG A 59 9.36 2.05 10.70
C ARG A 59 8.87 1.88 9.27
N ILE A 60 8.07 2.83 8.82
CA ILE A 60 7.64 2.95 7.43
C ILE A 60 8.04 4.34 6.92
N GLN A 61 8.79 4.37 5.82
CA GLN A 61 9.12 5.59 5.10
C GLN A 61 8.86 5.39 3.62
N ILE A 62 7.94 6.18 3.08
CA ILE A 62 7.54 6.13 1.69
C ILE A 62 7.84 7.47 1.03
N THR A 63 8.58 7.45 -0.07
CA THR A 63 8.78 8.60 -0.95
C THR A 63 8.21 8.27 -2.31
N THR A 64 7.19 9.02 -2.72
CA THR A 64 6.50 8.83 -4.01
C THR A 64 6.43 10.14 -4.78
N ARG A 65 6.34 10.12 -6.11
CA ARG A 65 6.03 11.36 -6.84
C ARG A 65 4.56 11.70 -6.67
N SER A 66 3.67 10.72 -6.75
CA SER A 66 2.24 10.95 -6.72
C SER A 66 1.65 10.90 -5.32
N ASP A 67 0.71 11.82 -5.05
CA ASP A 67 -0.18 11.86 -3.89
C ASP A 67 -1.62 11.41 -4.25
N TYR A 68 -1.77 10.65 -5.34
CA TYR A 68 -3.08 10.19 -5.82
C TYR A 68 -3.82 9.37 -4.75
N GLU A 69 -5.10 9.72 -4.54
CA GLU A 69 -6.00 9.09 -3.55
C GLU A 69 -5.45 9.09 -2.11
N LEU A 70 -4.52 9.99 -1.76
CA LEU A 70 -4.03 10.09 -0.39
C LEU A 70 -5.05 10.87 0.48
N ASP A 71 -5.98 10.13 1.09
CA ASP A 71 -6.99 10.66 2.01
C ASP A 71 -7.11 9.82 3.30
N ASP A 72 -8.05 10.20 4.18
CA ASP A 72 -8.30 9.48 5.44
C ASP A 72 -8.69 8.02 5.21
N GLN A 73 -9.29 7.68 4.06
CA GLN A 73 -9.62 6.31 3.69
C GLN A 73 -8.36 5.55 3.27
N ALA A 74 -7.46 6.13 2.49
CA ALA A 74 -6.19 5.50 2.18
C ALA A 74 -5.39 5.09 3.44
N LEU A 75 -5.54 5.84 4.54
CA LEU A 75 -4.86 5.60 5.80
C LEU A 75 -5.74 4.94 6.88
N PHE A 76 -6.99 4.55 6.58
CA PHE A 76 -7.89 3.95 7.60
C PHE A 76 -7.29 2.67 8.19
N TRP A 77 -6.47 1.98 7.40
CA TRP A 77 -5.83 0.74 7.80
C TRP A 77 -4.88 0.92 8.99
N LEU A 78 -4.46 2.14 9.35
CA LEU A 78 -3.62 2.41 10.53
C LEU A 78 -4.41 2.38 11.86
N ARG A 79 -5.75 2.43 11.82
CA ARG A 79 -6.60 2.31 13.02
C ARG A 79 -6.48 0.93 13.63
N LYS A 80 -5.98 0.82 14.87
CA LYS A 80 -5.81 -0.48 15.56
C LYS A 80 -7.12 -1.25 15.70
N ASN A 81 -8.18 -0.53 16.06
CA ASN A 81 -9.51 -1.09 16.23
C ASN A 81 -10.45 -0.48 15.19
N PRO A 82 -11.16 -1.27 14.38
CA PRO A 82 -12.29 -0.77 13.62
C PRO A 82 -13.38 -0.24 14.56
N SER A 83 -14.09 0.79 14.11
CA SER A 83 -15.25 1.34 14.81
C SER A 83 -16.42 0.36 14.80
N LYS A 84 -17.33 0.51 15.77
CA LYS A 84 -18.58 -0.29 15.81
C LYS A 84 -19.38 -0.17 14.52
N MET A 85 -19.43 1.02 13.93
CA MET A 85 -20.10 1.27 12.65
C MET A 85 -19.44 0.54 11.50
N GLU A 86 -18.10 0.47 11.46
CA GLU A 86 -17.39 -0.31 10.43
C GLU A 86 -17.68 -1.81 10.55
N HIS A 87 -17.79 -2.34 11.78
CA HIS A 87 -18.21 -3.74 11.99
C HIS A 87 -19.64 -4.00 11.52
N VAL A 88 -20.60 -3.15 11.91
CA VAL A 88 -22.01 -3.29 11.50
C VAL A 88 -22.13 -3.21 9.98
N ASN A 89 -21.39 -2.30 9.35
CA ASN A 89 -21.41 -2.11 7.91
C ASN A 89 -20.50 -3.08 7.15
N TYR A 90 -19.71 -3.92 7.82
CA TYR A 90 -18.72 -4.78 7.18
C TYR A 90 -19.32 -5.69 6.10
N PRO A 91 -20.48 -6.36 6.29
CA PRO A 91 -21.06 -7.18 5.22
C PRO A 91 -21.33 -6.38 3.94
N LEU A 92 -21.86 -5.17 4.08
CA LEU A 92 -22.13 -4.26 2.95
C LEU A 92 -20.82 -3.74 2.33
N LEU A 93 -19.86 -3.34 3.18
CA LEU A 93 -18.54 -2.89 2.74
C LEU A 93 -17.83 -4.00 1.97
N LYS A 94 -17.81 -5.23 2.47
CA LYS A 94 -17.22 -6.40 1.81
C LYS A 94 -17.85 -6.66 0.45
N LEU A 95 -19.19 -6.60 0.34
CA LEU A 95 -19.88 -6.77 -0.94
C LEU A 95 -19.53 -5.66 -1.93
N LYS A 96 -19.52 -4.40 -1.47
CA LYS A 96 -19.13 -3.25 -2.28
C LYS A 96 -17.69 -3.37 -2.75
N THR A 97 -16.75 -3.60 -1.83
CA THR A 97 -15.33 -3.78 -2.14
C THR A 97 -15.10 -4.95 -3.08
N ARG A 98 -15.81 -6.07 -2.90
CA ARG A 98 -15.74 -7.21 -3.85
C ARG A 98 -16.19 -6.80 -5.25
N ARG A 99 -17.29 -6.06 -5.38
CA ARG A 99 -17.77 -5.54 -6.67
C ARG A 99 -16.77 -4.55 -7.28
N ASP A 100 -16.23 -3.64 -6.47
CA ASP A 100 -15.23 -2.66 -6.91
C ASP A 100 -13.95 -3.34 -7.40
N LEU A 101 -13.46 -4.36 -6.68
CA LEU A 101 -12.32 -5.18 -7.07
C LEU A 101 -12.60 -6.06 -8.31
N GLN A 102 -13.85 -6.51 -8.51
CA GLN A 102 -14.24 -7.23 -9.73
C GLN A 102 -14.28 -6.30 -10.94
N ASN A 103 -14.82 -5.09 -10.78
CA ASN A 103 -14.86 -4.09 -11.84
C ASN A 103 -13.46 -3.60 -12.21
N TRP A 104 -12.54 -3.59 -11.25
CA TRP A 104 -11.13 -3.28 -11.48
C TRP A 104 -10.45 -4.25 -12.47
N THR A 105 -10.83 -5.53 -12.47
CA THR A 105 -10.26 -6.56 -13.37
C THR A 105 -10.46 -6.25 -14.86
N HIS A 106 -11.54 -5.57 -15.25
CA HIS A 106 -11.77 -5.21 -16.66
C HIS A 106 -10.84 -4.11 -17.17
N ARG A 107 -10.07 -3.47 -16.28
CA ARG A 107 -9.10 -2.41 -16.60
C ARG A 107 -7.64 -2.87 -16.57
N LEU A 108 -7.39 -4.19 -16.58
CA LEU A 108 -6.06 -4.78 -16.69
C LEU A 108 -5.77 -5.18 -18.15
N PRO A 109 -5.22 -4.30 -18.99
CA PRO A 109 -4.64 -4.73 -20.25
C PRO A 109 -3.40 -5.57 -19.93
N GLY A 110 -3.40 -6.84 -20.34
CA GLY A 110 -2.21 -7.70 -20.27
C GLY A 110 -2.19 -8.80 -19.21
N LEU A 111 -3.31 -9.09 -18.52
CA LEU A 111 -3.48 -10.45 -17.96
C LEU A 111 -3.92 -11.42 -19.09
N GLU A 112 -3.20 -11.39 -20.20
CA GLU A 112 -3.28 -12.41 -21.24
C GLU A 112 -2.99 -13.78 -20.61
N GLU A 113 -3.52 -14.87 -21.18
CA GLU A 113 -3.20 -16.25 -20.78
C GLU A 113 -1.69 -16.50 -20.61
N SER A 114 -0.86 -15.74 -21.34
CA SER A 114 0.61 -15.75 -21.26
C SER A 114 1.16 -15.29 -19.89
N VAL A 115 0.61 -14.22 -19.30
CA VAL A 115 1.01 -13.74 -17.96
C VAL A 115 0.50 -14.67 -16.89
N SER A 116 -0.74 -15.18 -17.03
CA SER A 116 -1.29 -16.21 -16.15
C SER A 116 -0.39 -17.45 -16.09
N SER A 117 0.10 -17.92 -17.25
CA SER A 117 1.00 -19.07 -17.34
C SER A 117 2.37 -18.83 -16.69
N ARG A 118 2.95 -17.63 -16.87
CA ARG A 118 4.21 -17.26 -16.19
C ARG A 118 4.03 -17.16 -14.69
N TRP A 119 2.93 -16.57 -14.22
CA TRP A 119 2.62 -16.45 -12.80
C TRP A 119 2.33 -17.79 -12.15
N ALA A 120 1.64 -18.71 -12.84
CA ALA A 120 1.45 -20.07 -12.38
C ALA A 120 2.81 -20.79 -12.16
N ARG A 121 3.77 -20.56 -13.06
CA ARG A 121 5.14 -21.11 -12.89
C ARG A 121 5.82 -20.51 -11.66
N VAL A 122 5.79 -19.20 -11.49
CA VAL A 122 6.39 -18.53 -10.31
C VAL A 122 5.75 -19.01 -9.01
N ILE A 123 4.44 -19.20 -8.97
CA ILE A 123 3.74 -19.78 -7.80
C ILE A 123 4.23 -21.21 -7.54
N LYS A 124 4.32 -22.05 -8.56
CA LYS A 124 4.79 -23.44 -8.44
C LYS A 124 6.24 -23.51 -7.96
N ASP A 125 7.11 -22.66 -8.51
CA ASP A 125 8.52 -22.58 -8.14
C ASP A 125 8.66 -22.07 -6.69
N GLY A 126 7.89 -21.05 -6.29
CA GLY A 126 7.80 -20.59 -4.91
C GLY A 126 7.38 -21.70 -3.95
N GLN A 127 6.32 -22.45 -4.29
CA GLN A 127 5.86 -23.57 -3.46
C GLN A 127 6.92 -24.67 -3.33
N SER A 128 7.73 -24.90 -4.36
CA SER A 128 8.81 -25.90 -4.33
C SER A 128 9.93 -25.56 -3.33
N VAL A 129 10.08 -24.27 -3.00
CA VAL A 129 11.04 -23.78 -1.99
C VAL A 129 10.37 -23.43 -0.66
N GLY A 130 9.12 -23.86 -0.44
CA GLY A 130 8.38 -23.61 0.80
C GLY A 130 7.80 -22.21 0.94
N VAL A 131 7.76 -21.43 -0.14
CA VAL A 131 7.22 -20.06 -0.19
C VAL A 131 5.79 -20.10 -0.71
N ASP A 132 4.81 -19.78 0.15
CA ASP A 132 3.41 -19.69 -0.28
C ASP A 132 3.13 -18.36 -0.99
N LEU A 133 3.11 -18.41 -2.33
CA LEU A 133 2.77 -17.30 -3.20
C LEU A 133 1.30 -17.28 -3.62
N ARG A 134 0.44 -18.15 -3.06
CA ARG A 134 -0.99 -18.13 -3.38
C ARG A 134 -1.58 -16.78 -3.00
N ASN A 135 -2.34 -16.20 -3.93
CA ASN A 135 -3.00 -14.91 -3.77
C ASN A 135 -2.08 -13.69 -3.57
N VAL A 136 -0.75 -13.84 -3.56
CA VAL A 136 0.17 -12.71 -3.38
C VAL A 136 -0.04 -11.69 -4.49
N GLY A 137 -0.37 -10.46 -4.09
CA GLY A 137 -0.60 -9.40 -5.06
C GLY A 137 -1.92 -9.47 -5.81
N LEU A 138 -2.80 -10.39 -5.42
CA LEU A 138 -4.13 -10.54 -5.99
C LEU A 138 -5.17 -9.86 -5.09
N ARG A 139 -6.34 -9.55 -5.67
CA ARG A 139 -7.48 -8.99 -4.94
C ARG A 139 -7.95 -9.90 -3.80
N GLU A 140 -7.75 -11.21 -3.93
CA GLU A 140 -8.07 -12.20 -2.91
C GLU A 140 -7.28 -11.93 -1.63
N ASP A 141 -6.05 -11.38 -1.71
CA ASP A 141 -5.25 -10.98 -0.55
C ASP A 141 -5.90 -9.82 0.22
N LEU A 142 -6.49 -8.86 -0.50
CA LEU A 142 -7.23 -7.75 0.11
C LEU A 142 -8.53 -8.23 0.77
N LEU A 143 -9.23 -9.18 0.16
CA LEU A 143 -10.45 -9.77 0.73
C LEU A 143 -10.15 -10.65 1.95
N GLU A 144 -9.03 -11.36 1.92
CA GLU A 144 -8.50 -12.11 3.07
C GLU A 144 -8.19 -11.15 4.20
N TRP A 145 -7.43 -10.08 3.95
CA TRP A 145 -7.16 -9.02 4.91
C TRP A 145 -8.43 -8.40 5.51
N MET A 146 -9.45 -8.13 4.68
CA MET A 146 -10.73 -7.63 5.16
C MET A 146 -11.43 -8.64 6.09
N THR A 147 -11.33 -9.92 5.78
CA THR A 147 -11.92 -11.00 6.60
C THR A 147 -11.16 -11.14 7.91
N GLU A 148 -9.83 -11.02 7.88
CA GLU A 148 -9.03 -10.95 9.08
C GLU A 148 -9.48 -9.75 9.93
N ARG A 149 -9.49 -8.53 9.36
CA ARG A 149 -9.70 -7.27 10.10
C ARG A 149 -11.07 -7.15 10.75
N TYR A 150 -12.12 -7.55 10.06
CA TYR A 150 -13.50 -7.31 10.48
C TYR A 150 -14.25 -8.59 10.85
N GLY A 151 -13.66 -9.76 10.59
CA GLY A 151 -14.26 -11.05 10.89
C GLY A 151 -14.28 -11.37 12.39
N PRO A 152 -14.89 -12.52 12.75
CA PRO A 152 -15.01 -12.96 14.13
C PRO A 152 -13.66 -13.44 14.73
N CYS A 153 -12.68 -13.77 13.88
CA CYS A 153 -11.34 -14.12 14.32
C CYS A 153 -10.61 -12.86 14.75
N LYS A 154 -10.18 -12.79 16.02
CA LYS A 154 -9.31 -11.72 16.49
C LYS A 154 -8.07 -11.67 15.58
N MET A 155 -7.84 -10.54 14.92
CA MET A 155 -6.65 -10.38 14.09
C MET A 155 -5.35 -10.51 14.89
N PRO A 156 -4.28 -10.96 14.20
CA PRO A 156 -2.91 -10.88 14.69
C PRO A 156 -2.53 -9.45 15.10
N THR A 157 -1.57 -9.38 16.00
CA THR A 157 -0.96 -8.17 16.53
C THR A 157 -0.62 -7.18 15.42
N TRP A 158 -1.10 -5.95 15.59
CA TRP A 158 -0.75 -4.84 14.71
C TRP A 158 0.76 -4.55 14.74
N PRO A 159 1.34 -3.98 13.66
CA PRO A 159 2.70 -3.47 13.68
C PRO A 159 2.98 -2.58 14.90
N LYS A 160 4.16 -2.78 15.49
CA LYS A 160 4.76 -1.95 16.56
C LYS A 160 5.25 -0.60 16.01
N LEU A 161 4.43 0.06 15.20
CA LEU A 161 4.81 1.24 14.45
C LEU A 161 5.25 2.37 15.40
N GLU A 162 6.53 2.74 15.31
CA GLU A 162 7.17 3.84 16.02
C GLU A 162 7.40 5.05 15.11
N PHE A 163 7.55 4.82 13.80
CA PHE A 163 7.79 5.87 12.81
C PHE A 163 6.98 5.62 11.54
N PHE A 164 6.29 6.65 11.05
CA PHE A 164 5.56 6.61 9.80
C PHE A 164 5.77 7.91 9.02
N SER A 165 6.27 7.80 7.79
CA SER A 165 6.42 8.94 6.92
C SER A 165 5.98 8.66 5.49
N ILE A 166 5.26 9.62 4.93
CA ILE A 166 4.95 9.71 3.51
C ILE A 166 5.46 11.07 3.01
N GLU A 167 6.30 11.04 2.00
CA GLU A 167 6.81 12.20 1.30
C GLU A 167 6.39 12.16 -0.17
N THR A 168 5.67 13.18 -0.64
CA THR A 168 5.16 13.25 -2.01
C THR A 168 5.77 14.41 -2.81
N ASN A 169 6.20 14.19 -4.05
CA ASN A 169 6.76 15.29 -4.86
C ASN A 169 5.68 16.17 -5.51
N GLU A 170 4.56 15.58 -5.92
CA GLU A 170 3.45 16.27 -6.53
C GLU A 170 2.65 17.04 -5.48
N ARG A 171 2.25 18.26 -5.85
CA ARG A 171 1.43 19.17 -5.03
C ARG A 171 0.03 19.37 -5.64
N GLY A 172 -0.36 18.48 -6.55
CA GLY A 172 -1.51 18.65 -7.42
C GLY A 172 -2.83 18.17 -6.80
N ASN A 173 -2.82 17.06 -6.06
CA ASN A 173 -4.05 16.41 -5.62
C ASN A 173 -4.39 16.72 -4.15
N THR A 174 -3.37 16.83 -3.30
CA THR A 174 -3.55 17.06 -1.86
C THR A 174 -2.92 18.39 -1.46
N SER A 175 -3.71 19.30 -0.90
CA SER A 175 -3.19 20.55 -0.34
C SER A 175 -2.36 20.31 0.92
N GLU A 176 -1.47 21.24 1.26
CA GLU A 176 -0.71 21.23 2.53
C GLU A 176 -1.64 21.09 3.75
N THR A 177 -2.79 21.78 3.73
CA THR A 177 -3.82 21.65 4.77
C THR A 177 -4.41 20.24 4.81
N GLY A 178 -4.57 19.59 3.66
CA GLY A 178 -4.97 18.19 3.56
C GLY A 178 -3.93 17.25 4.18
N LEU A 179 -2.64 17.42 3.86
CA LEU A 179 -1.57 16.62 4.45
C LEU A 179 -1.50 16.78 5.98
N ARG A 180 -1.66 17.99 6.50
CA ARG A 180 -1.74 18.23 7.96
C ARG A 180 -2.94 17.55 8.62
N LYS A 181 -4.09 17.50 7.94
CA LYS A 181 -5.25 16.75 8.42
C LYS A 181 -4.96 15.26 8.49
N LEU A 182 -4.27 14.71 7.48
CA LEU A 182 -3.84 13.31 7.47
C LEU A 182 -2.83 13.02 8.57
N GLU A 183 -1.84 13.89 8.77
CA GLU A 183 -0.88 13.76 9.86
C GLU A 183 -1.57 13.75 11.22
N ALA A 184 -2.51 14.68 11.45
CA ALA A 184 -3.31 14.73 12.66
C ALA A 184 -4.20 13.48 12.83
N PHE A 185 -4.80 12.99 11.74
CA PHE A 185 -5.57 11.75 11.73
C PHE A 185 -4.70 10.55 12.16
N VAL A 186 -3.52 10.40 11.56
CA VAL A 186 -2.61 9.30 11.88
C VAL A 186 -2.08 9.42 13.32
N ALA A 187 -1.67 10.60 13.75
CA ALA A 187 -1.22 10.85 15.11
C ALA A 187 -2.31 10.50 16.14
N LYS A 188 -3.58 10.79 15.85
CA LYS A 188 -4.71 10.40 16.69
C LYS A 188 -4.86 8.88 16.82
N VAL A 189 -4.67 8.12 15.74
CA VAL A 189 -4.85 6.66 15.74
C VAL A 189 -3.58 5.89 16.14
N ARG A 190 -2.42 6.56 16.13
CA ARG A 190 -1.08 6.06 16.50
C ARG A 190 -0.37 7.08 17.39
N PRO A 191 -0.85 7.34 18.63
CA PRO A 191 -0.33 8.40 19.48
C PRO A 191 1.13 8.21 19.91
N ASN A 192 1.64 6.98 19.85
CA ASN A 192 3.02 6.64 20.24
C ASN A 192 3.99 6.67 19.05
N ALA A 193 3.52 6.89 17.83
CA ALA A 193 4.35 6.91 16.64
C ALA A 193 4.69 8.34 16.22
N LYS A 194 5.91 8.55 15.76
CA LYS A 194 6.33 9.79 15.11
C LYS A 194 5.81 9.80 13.66
N ILE A 195 5.00 10.79 13.33
CA ILE A 195 4.31 10.88 12.03
C ILE A 195 4.83 12.07 11.24
N HIS A 196 5.11 11.86 9.94
CA HIS A 196 5.45 12.93 9.00
C HIS A 196 4.78 12.71 7.65
N ILE A 197 3.77 13.52 7.32
CA ILE A 197 3.11 13.46 6.00
C ILE A 197 3.25 14.83 5.35
N ARG A 198 4.09 14.93 4.31
CA ARG A 198 4.47 16.21 3.72
C ARG A 198 4.78 16.11 2.24
N HIS A 199 4.76 17.25 1.57
CA HIS A 199 5.39 17.35 0.27
C HIS A 199 6.91 17.42 0.40
N SER A 200 7.61 16.82 -0.55
CA SER A 200 9.06 16.97 -0.69
C SER A 200 9.41 18.46 -0.83
N PRO A 201 10.56 18.89 -0.28
CA PRO A 201 11.12 20.19 -0.58
C PRO A 201 11.22 20.35 -2.10
N ARG A 202 10.91 21.54 -2.63
CA ARG A 202 11.18 21.82 -4.03
C ARG A 202 12.69 21.74 -4.24
N ASP A 203 13.13 20.94 -5.20
CA ASP A 203 14.52 20.94 -5.63
C ASP A 203 14.81 22.33 -6.24
N PRO A 204 15.69 23.14 -5.63
CA PRO A 204 15.97 24.48 -6.11
C PRO A 204 16.49 24.49 -7.56
N LEU A 205 17.15 23.41 -7.99
CA LEU A 205 17.69 23.29 -9.35
C LEU A 205 16.61 23.09 -10.41
N LEU A 206 15.50 22.43 -10.08
CA LEU A 206 14.37 22.26 -11.01
C LEU A 206 13.65 23.59 -11.26
N THR A 207 13.60 24.48 -10.26
CA THR A 207 13.03 25.82 -10.43
C THR A 207 13.84 26.69 -11.39
N THR A 208 15.17 26.53 -11.41
CA THR A 208 16.05 27.29 -12.33
C THR A 208 15.90 26.84 -13.78
N LEU A 209 15.69 25.54 -14.02
CA LEU A 209 15.55 24.98 -15.37
C LEU A 209 14.20 25.30 -16.04
N GLN A 210 13.17 25.73 -15.30
CA GLN A 210 11.89 26.14 -15.87
C GLN A 210 11.83 27.62 -16.27
N GLN A 211 12.88 28.40 -15.97
CA GLN A 211 12.96 29.83 -16.27
C GLN A 211 13.76 30.17 -17.54
N HIS A 212 14.27 29.15 -18.24
CA HIS A 212 15.02 29.26 -19.50
C HIS A 212 14.37 28.39 -20.57
#